data_AF-A0A1E1WNI4-F1
#
_entry.id   AF-A0A1E1WNI4-F1
#
_cell.length_a   1.000
_cell.length_b   1.000
_cell.length_c   1.000
_cell.angle_alpha   90.00
_cell.angle_beta   90.00
_cell.angle_gamma   90.00
#
_symmetry.space_group_name_H-M   'P 1'
#
loop_
_entity.id
_entity.type
_entity.pdbx_description
1 polymer ?
#
loop_
_entity_poly.entity_id
_entity_poly.type
_entity_poly.pdbx_seq_one_letter_code
_entity_poly.pdbx_strand_id
1 'polypeptide(L)'
;MIGKKNDKHYILASQDRDLQEKLRNKPGVPLLYLHNKSPTLEKPSKASQEKAGQTIEANSFLFISETQNEALKTMKQALGIEEKIEEPKIIPKKKKIRNPNPLSCKKKKKKAGTASKPSESAQDKGVSEGKVRKRKKKKNT
;
A
#
# COMPACT_ATOMS: atom_id res chain seq x y z
N MET A 1 3.34 4.82 41.97
CA MET A 1 2.83 6.10 41.46
C MET A 1 3.90 6.81 40.64
N ILE A 2 3.49 7.60 39.65
CA ILE A 2 4.40 8.35 38.77
C ILE A 2 4.96 9.54 39.56
N GLY A 3 6.25 9.49 39.90
CA GLY A 3 6.93 10.51 40.68
C GLY A 3 7.64 11.56 39.81
N LYS A 4 8.86 11.95 40.20
CA LYS A 4 9.75 12.77 39.37
C LYS A 4 10.23 12.01 38.13
N LYS A 5 10.54 10.72 38.30
CA LYS A 5 10.84 9.75 37.24
C LYS A 5 9.80 8.62 37.28
N ASN A 6 9.70 7.89 36.18
CA ASN A 6 8.79 6.75 36.03
C ASN A 6 9.57 5.42 36.03
N ASP A 7 10.26 5.13 37.13
CA ASP A 7 11.20 3.99 37.21
C ASP A 7 10.50 2.63 37.13
N LYS A 8 9.22 2.57 37.50
CA LYS A 8 8.38 1.36 37.43
C LYS A 8 7.59 1.27 36.11
N HIS A 9 7.88 2.14 35.14
CA HIS A 9 7.29 2.14 33.81
C HIS A 9 5.75 2.11 33.80
N TYR A 10 5.12 2.90 34.67
CA TYR A 10 3.67 3.03 34.68
C TYR A 10 3.16 3.69 33.40
N ILE A 11 2.02 3.20 32.91
CA ILE A 11 1.24 3.85 31.86
C ILE A 11 0.15 4.66 32.54
N LEU A 12 0.01 5.94 32.18
CA LEU A 12 -1.12 6.74 32.67
C LEU A 12 -2.33 6.47 31.78
N ALA A 13 -3.39 5.93 32.37
CA ALA A 13 -4.70 5.80 31.74
C ALA A 13 -5.69 6.79 32.36
N SER A 14 -5.94 7.94 31.71
CA SER A 14 -6.83 8.98 32.25
C SER A 14 -7.58 9.72 31.13
N GLN A 15 -8.78 10.24 31.43
CA GLN A 15 -9.54 11.13 30.54
C GLN A 15 -9.32 12.63 30.82
N ASP A 16 -8.81 12.96 32.00
CA ASP A 16 -8.53 14.32 32.45
C ASP A 16 -7.42 14.95 31.60
N ARG A 17 -7.73 16.07 30.95
CA ARG A 17 -6.82 16.77 30.03
C ARG A 17 -5.70 17.48 30.76
N ASP A 18 -5.96 18.05 31.93
CA ASP A 18 -4.98 18.82 32.69
C ASP A 18 -3.91 17.88 33.26
N LEU A 19 -4.33 16.71 33.74
CA LEU A 19 -3.41 15.67 34.21
C LEU A 19 -2.55 15.12 33.07
N GLN A 20 -3.15 14.89 31.89
CA GLN A 20 -2.40 14.45 30.71
C GLN A 20 -1.36 15.48 30.30
N GLU A 21 -1.71 16.77 30.24
CA GLU A 21 -0.78 17.83 29.84
C GLU A 21 0.41 17.95 30.81
N LYS A 22 0.14 17.90 32.12
CA LYS A 22 1.19 17.86 33.14
C LYS A 22 2.14 16.67 32.97
N LEU A 23 1.62 15.52 32.55
CA LEU A 23 2.41 14.30 32.38
C LEU A 23 3.06 14.18 30.99
N ARG A 24 2.57 14.86 29.95
CA ARG A 24 3.25 14.98 28.63
C ARG A 24 4.61 15.65 28.76
N ASN A 25 4.72 16.62 29.66
CA ASN A 25 5.98 17.32 29.96
C ASN A 25 7.01 16.42 30.66
N LYS A 26 6.59 15.27 31.21
CA LYS A 26 7.50 14.29 31.82
C LYS A 26 7.91 13.26 30.77
N PRO A 27 9.23 13.02 30.57
CA PRO A 27 9.68 11.98 29.66
C PRO A 27 9.43 10.59 30.24
N GLY A 28 9.10 9.62 29.37
CA GLY A 28 8.95 8.21 29.75
C GLY A 28 7.62 7.86 30.43
N VAL A 29 6.56 8.63 30.15
CA VAL A 29 5.19 8.33 30.61
C VAL A 29 4.28 8.14 29.40
N PRO A 30 3.95 6.90 29.02
CA PRO A 30 2.96 6.63 27.99
C PRO A 30 1.56 7.03 28.47
N LEU A 31 0.75 7.57 27.56
CA LEU A 31 -0.60 8.06 27.84
C LEU A 31 -1.63 7.22 27.10
N LEU A 32 -2.58 6.66 27.84
CA LEU A 32 -3.73 5.93 27.33
C LEU A 32 -4.99 6.71 27.70
N TYR A 33 -5.89 6.90 26.74
CA TYR A 33 -7.17 7.56 27.00
C TYR A 33 -8.25 6.97 26.08
N LEU A 34 -9.52 7.18 26.40
CA LEU A 34 -10.60 6.73 25.53
C LEU A 34 -10.96 7.86 24.56
N HIS A 35 -10.84 7.59 23.27
CA HIS A 35 -11.47 8.42 22.26
C HIS A 35 -12.82 7.78 21.89
N ASN A 36 -13.92 8.40 22.33
CA ASN A 36 -15.25 7.81 22.31
C ASN A 36 -15.27 6.47 23.07
N LYS A 37 -15.48 5.36 22.35
CA LYS A 37 -15.51 3.99 22.90
C LYS A 37 -14.23 3.20 22.63
N SER A 38 -13.18 3.85 22.10
CA SER A 38 -11.93 3.18 21.71
C SER A 38 -10.75 3.61 22.60
N PRO A 39 -10.02 2.69 23.24
CA PRO A 39 -8.78 3.01 23.92
C PRO A 39 -7.71 3.40 22.89
N THR A 40 -7.16 4.59 23.07
CA THR A 40 -6.15 5.20 22.21
C THR A 40 -4.88 5.40 23.01
N LEU A 41 -3.80 4.74 22.59
CA LEU A 41 -2.46 5.00 23.10
C LEU A 41 -1.88 6.19 22.33
N GLU A 42 -1.51 7.24 23.06
CA GLU A 42 -0.90 8.43 22.46
C GLU A 42 0.52 8.12 21.96
N LYS A 43 0.92 8.81 20.89
CA LYS A 43 2.31 8.84 20.46
C LYS A 43 3.22 9.35 21.59
N PRO A 44 4.49 8.95 21.64
CA PRO A 44 5.43 9.44 22.65
C PRO A 44 5.49 10.97 22.66
N SER A 45 5.49 11.56 23.86
CA SER A 45 5.56 13.01 24.03
C SER A 45 6.88 13.57 23.50
N LYS A 46 6.91 14.87 23.16
CA LYS A 46 8.13 15.56 22.72
C LYS A 46 9.28 15.38 23.72
N ALA A 47 8.99 15.57 25.02
CA ALA A 47 9.97 15.36 26.08
C ALA A 47 10.54 13.93 26.08
N SER A 48 9.69 12.92 25.82
CA SER A 48 10.15 11.52 25.72
C SER A 48 11.02 11.29 24.49
N GLN A 49 10.65 11.87 23.34
CA GLN A 49 11.41 11.78 22.09
C GLN A 49 12.78 12.45 22.21
N GLU A 50 12.83 13.66 22.77
CA GLU A 50 14.07 14.41 22.98
C GLU A 50 15.01 13.67 23.93
N LYS A 51 14.50 13.17 25.06
CA LYS A 51 15.32 12.40 26.00
C LYS A 51 15.82 11.11 25.39
N ALA A 52 15.00 10.42 24.60
CA ALA A 52 15.43 9.22 23.87
C ALA A 52 16.54 9.56 22.87
N GLY A 53 16.39 10.63 22.08
CA GLY A 53 17.41 11.14 21.17
C GLY A 53 18.73 11.46 21.86
N GLN A 54 18.69 12.22 22.96
CA GLN A 54 19.87 12.53 23.77
C GLN A 54 20.53 11.27 24.35
N THR A 55 19.73 10.30 24.79
CA THR A 55 20.26 9.03 25.35
C THR A 55 20.95 8.20 24.27
N ILE A 56 20.42 8.23 23.04
CA ILE A 56 20.99 7.57 21.87
C ILE A 56 22.31 8.25 21.45
N GLU A 57 22.32 9.58 21.37
CA GLU A 57 23.52 10.36 21.02
C GLU A 57 24.64 10.20 22.06
N ALA A 58 24.29 10.27 23.35
CA ALA A 58 25.25 10.14 24.45
C ALA A 58 25.82 8.73 24.57
N ASN A 59 25.03 7.70 24.22
CA ASN A 59 25.46 6.31 24.29
C ASN A 59 25.57 5.71 22.89
N SER A 60 26.61 6.11 22.16
CA SER A 60 26.95 5.53 20.85
C SER A 60 27.14 4.01 20.88
N PHE A 61 27.41 3.43 22.06
CA PHE A 61 27.50 1.97 22.28
C PHE A 61 26.14 1.25 22.34
N LEU A 62 25.00 1.96 22.35
CA LEU A 62 23.68 1.32 22.29
C LEU A 62 23.43 0.61 20.96
N PHE A 63 24.10 1.05 19.89
CA PHE A 63 24.02 0.40 18.59
C PHE A 63 25.13 -0.63 18.42
N ILE A 64 24.80 -1.68 17.67
CA ILE A 64 25.74 -2.74 17.32
C ILE A 64 26.86 -2.14 16.49
N SER A 65 28.11 -2.29 16.96
CA SER A 65 29.29 -1.86 16.21
C SER A 65 29.45 -2.69 14.93
N GLU A 66 30.19 -2.17 13.94
CA GLU A 66 30.49 -2.93 12.72
C GLU A 66 31.12 -4.30 13.03
N THR A 67 32.04 -4.33 14.00
CA THR A 67 32.68 -5.57 14.47
C THR A 67 31.70 -6.57 15.08
N GLN A 68 30.72 -6.10 15.86
CA GLN A 68 29.68 -6.96 16.42
C GLN A 68 28.72 -7.46 15.32
N ASN A 69 28.42 -6.63 14.32
CA ASN A 69 27.63 -7.04 13.16
C ASN A 69 28.32 -8.14 12.34
N GLU A 70 29.64 -8.05 12.15
CA GLU A 70 30.43 -9.09 11.50
C GLU A 70 30.42 -10.39 12.28
N ALA A 71 30.59 -10.33 13.61
CA ALA A 71 30.47 -11.50 14.47
C ALA A 71 29.08 -12.13 14.42
N LEU A 72 28.00 -11.33 14.33
CA LEU A 72 26.65 -11.85 14.14
C LEU A 72 26.47 -12.54 12.79
N LYS A 73 27.11 -12.04 11.71
CA LYS A 73 27.07 -12.69 10.40
C LYS A 73 27.75 -14.06 10.43
N THR A 74 28.93 -14.16 11.03
CA THR A 74 29.66 -15.44 11.13
C THR A 74 28.89 -16.46 11.97
N MET A 75 28.27 -16.03 13.08
CA MET A 75 27.41 -16.91 13.89
C MET A 75 26.17 -17.40 13.12
N LYS A 76 25.51 -16.51 12.35
CA LYS A 76 24.36 -16.90 11.51
C LYS A 76 24.74 -17.92 10.45
N GLN A 77 25.90 -17.77 9.82
CA GLN A 77 26.45 -18.73 8.85
C GLN A 77 26.76 -20.07 9.51
N ALA A 78 27.40 -20.07 10.68
CA ALA A 78 27.71 -21.29 11.42
C ALA A 78 26.45 -22.06 11.87
N LEU A 79 25.36 -21.34 12.17
CA LEU A 79 24.07 -21.91 12.54
C LEU A 79 23.21 -22.30 11.32
N GLY A 80 23.66 -22.01 10.09
CA GLY A 80 22.92 -22.30 8.86
C GLY A 80 21.62 -21.50 8.70
N ILE A 81 21.45 -20.40 9.45
CA ILE A 81 20.29 -19.49 9.36
C ILE A 81 20.59 -18.41 8.32
N GLU A 82 21.06 -18.84 7.14
CA GLU A 82 21.15 -17.94 6.01
C GLU A 82 19.73 -17.70 5.51
N GLU A 83 19.23 -16.49 5.74
CA GLU A 83 18.12 -15.96 4.95
C GLU A 83 18.59 -15.96 3.51
N LYS A 84 18.27 -17.02 2.76
CA LYS A 84 18.17 -16.92 1.31
C LYS A 84 17.22 -15.77 1.07
N ILE A 85 17.77 -14.62 0.72
CA ILE A 85 17.03 -13.52 0.13
C ILE A 85 16.48 -14.12 -1.17
N GLU A 86 15.31 -14.74 -1.08
CA GLU A 86 14.58 -15.19 -2.25
C GLU A 86 14.25 -13.92 -3.01
N GLU A 87 15.06 -13.61 -4.01
CA GLU A 87 14.73 -12.59 -4.98
C GLU A 87 13.28 -12.85 -5.41
N PRO A 88 12.39 -11.84 -5.36
CA PRO A 88 11.00 -12.04 -5.66
C PRO A 88 10.93 -12.55 -7.10
N LYS A 89 10.68 -13.85 -7.27
CA LYS A 89 10.51 -14.47 -8.58
C LYS A 89 9.30 -13.83 -9.23
N ILE A 90 9.53 -12.82 -10.06
CA ILE A 90 8.48 -12.18 -10.86
C ILE A 90 8.01 -13.24 -11.87
N ILE A 91 6.95 -13.96 -11.54
CA ILE A 91 6.36 -14.96 -12.44
C ILE A 91 5.72 -14.20 -13.61
N PRO A 92 6.25 -14.30 -14.85
CA PRO A 92 5.67 -13.58 -15.97
C PRO A 92 4.29 -14.14 -16.27
N LYS A 93 3.25 -13.30 -16.14
CA LYS A 93 1.87 -13.67 -16.50
C LYS A 93 1.83 -13.96 -18.01
N LYS A 94 1.58 -15.22 -18.39
CA LYS A 94 1.40 -15.62 -19.80
C LYS A 94 0.27 -14.79 -20.43
N LYS A 95 0.54 -14.15 -21.57
CA LYS A 95 -0.48 -13.40 -22.32
C LYS A 95 -1.54 -14.38 -22.82
N LYS A 96 -2.81 -14.17 -22.45
CA LYS A 96 -3.94 -14.94 -22.98
C LYS A 96 -4.04 -14.68 -24.49
N ILE A 97 -4.11 -15.75 -25.29
CA ILE A 97 -4.39 -15.65 -26.73
C ILE A 97 -5.78 -15.02 -26.86
N ARG A 98 -5.85 -13.83 -27.46
CA ARG A 98 -7.14 -13.17 -27.73
C ARG A 98 -7.78 -13.86 -28.94
N ASN A 99 -9.05 -14.21 -28.81
CA ASN A 99 -9.85 -14.69 -29.93
C ASN A 99 -9.76 -13.71 -31.11
N PRO A 100 -9.82 -14.20 -32.36
CA PRO A 100 -9.73 -13.35 -33.53
C PRO A 100 -10.76 -12.22 -33.45
N ASN A 101 -10.32 -11.00 -33.74
CA ASN A 101 -11.18 -9.83 -33.72
C ASN A 101 -12.43 -10.09 -34.59
N PRO A 102 -13.65 -9.98 -34.03
CA PRO A 102 -14.89 -10.31 -34.74
C PRO A 102 -15.14 -9.47 -36.01
N LEU A 103 -14.42 -8.36 -36.19
CA LEU A 103 -14.47 -7.52 -37.40
C LEU A 103 -13.45 -7.94 -38.49
N SER A 104 -12.60 -8.94 -38.24
CA SER A 104 -11.51 -9.37 -39.13
C SER A 104 -11.92 -10.36 -40.22
N CYS A 105 -13.20 -10.74 -40.31
CA CYS A 105 -13.69 -11.55 -41.43
C CYS A 105 -13.74 -10.69 -42.69
N LYS A 106 -12.69 -10.73 -43.52
CA LYS A 106 -12.74 -10.21 -44.90
C LYS A 106 -13.95 -10.85 -45.59
N LYS A 107 -14.83 -10.02 -46.18
CA LYS A 107 -16.01 -10.52 -46.91
C LYS A 107 -15.58 -11.57 -47.94
N LYS A 108 -16.33 -12.68 -48.03
CA LYS A 108 -16.11 -13.75 -49.00
C LYS A 108 -16.13 -13.15 -50.41
N LYS A 109 -15.02 -13.26 -51.15
CA LYS A 109 -14.98 -12.84 -52.56
C LYS A 109 -15.81 -13.83 -53.38
N LYS A 110 -16.75 -13.33 -54.19
CA LYS A 110 -17.48 -14.14 -55.18
C LYS A 110 -16.49 -14.53 -56.28
N LYS A 111 -16.38 -15.83 -56.58
CA LYS A 111 -15.72 -16.27 -57.83
C LYS A 111 -16.63 -15.89 -59.00
N ALA A 112 -16.05 -15.36 -60.07
CA ALA A 112 -16.78 -15.12 -61.31
C ALA A 112 -17.20 -16.47 -61.90
N GLY A 113 -18.48 -16.61 -62.21
CA GLY A 113 -19.02 -17.77 -62.93
C GLY A 113 -20.05 -18.57 -62.15
N THR A 114 -21.24 -18.00 -61.94
CA THR A 114 -22.53 -18.58 -62.37
C THR A 114 -23.66 -17.62 -62.02
N ALA A 115 -24.38 -17.19 -63.05
CA ALA A 115 -25.59 -16.40 -62.93
C ALA A 115 -26.80 -17.34 -63.02
N SER A 116 -27.65 -17.33 -62.01
CA SER A 116 -29.10 -17.57 -62.12
C SER A 116 -29.82 -16.85 -60.97
N LYS A 117 -30.81 -16.04 -61.34
CA LYS A 117 -31.70 -15.17 -60.53
C LYS A 117 -33.07 -15.90 -60.30
N PRO A 118 -34.17 -15.29 -59.79
CA PRO A 118 -34.43 -14.44 -58.60
C PRO A 118 -35.72 -14.85 -57.81
N SER A 119 -35.99 -14.23 -56.65
CA SER A 119 -37.34 -13.79 -56.16
C SER A 119 -37.14 -12.88 -54.93
N GLU A 120 -37.42 -11.55 -55.02
CA GLU A 120 -38.67 -10.84 -54.65
C GLU A 120 -39.03 -10.97 -53.16
N SER A 121 -39.42 -9.97 -52.36
CA SER A 121 -39.67 -8.52 -52.45
C SER A 121 -39.85 -8.06 -50.96
N ALA A 122 -39.39 -6.89 -50.50
CA ALA A 122 -40.18 -5.66 -50.26
C ALA A 122 -39.26 -4.73 -49.42
N GLN A 123 -38.93 -3.50 -49.85
CA GLN A 123 -39.57 -2.21 -49.50
C GLN A 123 -39.90 -2.03 -48.02
N ASP A 124 -39.78 -0.89 -47.33
CA ASP A 124 -39.15 0.44 -47.48
C ASP A 124 -39.47 1.16 -46.13
N LYS A 125 -38.69 2.19 -45.79
CA LYS A 125 -38.93 3.24 -44.77
C LYS A 125 -38.84 2.91 -43.28
N GLY A 126 -38.02 3.73 -42.60
CA GLY A 126 -38.57 4.52 -41.51
C GLY A 126 -37.78 4.55 -40.19
N VAL A 127 -37.27 5.75 -39.92
CA VAL A 127 -37.15 6.39 -38.60
C VAL A 127 -35.92 6.04 -37.74
N SER A 128 -35.22 7.15 -37.47
CA SER A 128 -34.23 7.45 -36.46
C SER A 128 -34.41 6.77 -35.11
N GLU A 129 -33.30 6.39 -34.47
CA GLU A 129 -33.02 6.71 -33.07
C GLU A 129 -31.57 6.32 -32.69
N GLY A 130 -31.00 7.00 -31.72
CA GLY A 130 -29.74 6.57 -31.07
C GLY A 130 -28.46 7.33 -31.42
N LYS A 131 -28.55 8.64 -31.63
CA LYS A 131 -27.38 9.53 -31.69
C LYS A 131 -26.75 9.66 -30.28
N VAL A 132 -25.72 8.88 -29.97
CA VAL A 132 -24.84 9.17 -28.81
C VAL A 132 -23.48 9.65 -29.32
N ARG A 133 -23.33 10.98 -29.38
CA ARG A 133 -22.06 11.67 -29.68
C ARG A 133 -21.07 11.43 -28.52
N LYS A 134 -19.95 10.73 -28.76
CA LYS A 134 -18.83 10.71 -27.80
C LYS A 134 -18.01 12.00 -27.91
N ARG A 135 -17.98 12.78 -26.83
CA ARG A 135 -17.13 13.98 -26.65
C ARG A 135 -15.65 13.63 -26.82
N LYS A 136 -14.91 14.38 -27.65
CA LYS A 136 -13.43 14.36 -27.65
C LYS A 136 -12.93 15.26 -26.51
N LYS A 137 -12.19 14.69 -25.55
CA LYS A 137 -11.40 15.46 -24.56
C LYS A 137 -10.17 16.02 -25.27
N LYS A 138 -9.99 17.35 -25.31
CA LYS A 138 -8.71 17.98 -25.68
C LYS A 138 -7.68 17.66 -24.60
N LYS A 139 -6.47 17.28 -25.01
CA LYS A 139 -5.28 17.25 -24.13
C LYS A 139 -4.90 18.70 -23.84
N ASN A 140 -4.79 19.06 -22.57
CA ASN A 140 -4.14 20.30 -22.16
C ASN A 140 -2.63 20.14 -22.39
N THR A 141 -2.03 21.13 -23.03
CA THR A 141 -0.63 21.51 -22.84
C THR A 141 -0.42 22.03 -21.43
#